data_AF-A0A1Z3HKY9-F1
#
_entry.id   AF-A0A1Z3HKY9-F1
#
_cell.length_a   1.000
_cell.length_b   1.000
_cell.length_c   1.000
_cell.angle_alpha   90.00
_cell.angle_beta   90.00
_cell.angle_gamma   90.00
#
_symmetry.space_group_name_H-M   'P 1'
#
loop_
_entity.id
_entity.type
_entity.pdbx_description
1 polymer ?
#
loop_
_entity_poly.entity_id
_entity_poly.type
_entity_poly.pdbx_seq_one_letter_code
_entity_poly.pdbx_strand_id
1 'polypeptide(L)'
;MTNQNPNSEVSNKKILVGVCGILLGSLGIHKFILGYTTEGIIMLVVSLVGMALSCLVVPAVAPVAMGVIGLVEGILYLTKTDEEFYATYMAGKKAWF
;
A
#
# COMPACT_ATOMS: atom_id res chain seq x y z
N MET A 1 0.09 -28.86 -12.09
CA MET A 1 -0.77 -27.66 -12.21
C MET A 1 -1.46 -27.51 -10.86
N THR A 2 -0.92 -26.71 -9.94
CA THR A 2 -1.57 -26.50 -8.65
C THR A 2 -2.87 -25.75 -8.92
N ASN A 3 -3.99 -26.40 -8.64
CA ASN A 3 -5.32 -25.81 -8.66
C ASN A 3 -5.37 -24.78 -7.51
N GLN A 4 -4.86 -23.59 -7.76
CA GLN A 4 -5.02 -22.48 -6.82
C GLN A 4 -6.47 -22.02 -6.96
N ASN A 5 -7.24 -22.23 -5.90
CA ASN A 5 -8.58 -21.70 -5.79
C ASN A 5 -8.48 -20.17 -5.99
N PRO A 6 -9.27 -19.52 -6.87
CA PRO A 6 -9.20 -18.08 -7.05
C PRO A 6 -9.34 -17.30 -5.73
N ASN A 7 -10.01 -17.89 -4.72
CA ASN A 7 -10.11 -17.34 -3.38
C ASN A 7 -8.77 -17.35 -2.60
N SER A 8 -7.94 -18.39 -2.77
CA SER A 8 -6.62 -18.46 -2.10
C SER A 8 -5.61 -17.49 -2.69
N GLU A 9 -5.68 -17.21 -4.00
CA GLU A 9 -4.83 -16.20 -4.66
C GLU A 9 -5.10 -14.79 -4.10
N VAL A 10 -6.38 -14.45 -3.93
CA VAL A 10 -6.80 -13.17 -3.37
C VAL A 10 -6.36 -13.05 -1.91
N SER A 11 -6.56 -14.10 -1.11
CA SER A 11 -6.15 -14.13 0.29
C SER A 11 -4.64 -13.96 0.47
N ASN A 12 -3.84 -14.73 -0.30
CA ASN A 12 -2.38 -14.62 -0.29
C ASN A 12 -1.91 -13.23 -0.70
N LYS A 13 -2.49 -12.68 -1.78
CA LYS A 13 -2.17 -11.34 -2.23
C LYS A 13 -2.53 -10.32 -1.15
N LYS A 14 -3.72 -10.38 -0.56
CA LYS A 14 -4.17 -9.49 0.52
C LYS A 14 -3.19 -9.46 1.69
N ILE A 15 -2.76 -10.63 2.17
CA ILE A 15 -1.78 -10.75 3.24
C ILE A 15 -0.47 -10.08 2.83
N LEU A 16 0.03 -10.37 1.62
CA LEU A 16 1.25 -9.75 1.10
C LEU A 16 1.14 -8.22 1.04
N VAL A 17 0.03 -7.68 0.53
CA VAL A 17 -0.17 -6.23 0.40
C VAL A 17 -0.31 -5.57 1.76
N GLY A 18 -0.99 -6.21 2.71
CA GLY A 18 -1.18 -5.72 4.07
C GLY A 18 0.12 -5.68 4.88
N VAL A 19 0.90 -6.76 4.83
CA VAL A 19 2.21 -6.83 5.49
C VAL A 19 3.21 -5.85 4.86
N CYS A 20 3.24 -5.74 3.52
CA CYS A 20 4.04 -4.70 2.86
C CYS A 20 3.58 -3.29 3.23
N GLY A 21 2.28 -3.05 3.42
CA GLY A 21 1.77 -1.76 3.85
C GLY A 21 2.24 -1.39 5.26
N ILE A 22 2.29 -2.35 6.18
CA ILE A 22 2.77 -2.10 7.55
C ILE A 22 4.28 -1.85 7.59
N LEU A 23 5.07 -2.69 6.91
CA LEU A 23 6.54 -2.62 6.99
C LEU A 23 7.14 -1.59 6.03
N LEU A 24 6.57 -1.45 4.84
CA LEU A 24 7.10 -0.69 3.71
C LEU A 24 6.06 0.29 3.14
N GLY A 25 5.03 0.64 3.91
CA GLY A 25 3.96 1.54 3.47
C GLY A 25 4.41 2.96 3.21
N SER A 26 5.42 3.44 3.94
CA SER A 26 6.04 4.74 3.66
C SER A 26 6.73 4.79 2.30
N LEU A 27 7.14 3.64 1.74
CA LEU A 27 7.73 3.54 0.41
C LEU A 27 6.68 3.35 -0.69
N GLY A 28 5.43 3.02 -0.33
CA GLY A 28 4.34 2.77 -1.27
C GLY A 28 4.36 1.40 -1.96
N ILE A 29 5.15 0.45 -1.47
CA ILE A 29 5.35 -0.88 -2.11
C ILE A 29 4.04 -1.67 -2.24
N HIS A 30 3.17 -1.54 -1.24
CA HIS A 30 1.83 -2.14 -1.22
C HIS A 30 0.97 -1.71 -2.41
N LYS A 31 1.13 -0.48 -2.92
CA LYS A 31 0.42 0.02 -4.12
C LYS A 31 0.93 -0.61 -5.41
N PHE A 32 2.23 -0.82 -5.54
CA PHE A 32 2.82 -1.47 -6.71
C PHE A 32 2.32 -2.91 -6.88
N ILE A 33 2.12 -3.63 -5.77
CA ILE A 33 1.61 -5.01 -5.76
C ILE A 33 0.16 -5.10 -6.27
N LEU A 34 -0.63 -4.05 -6.06
CA LEU A 34 -2.00 -3.91 -6.56
C LEU A 34 -2.06 -3.45 -8.03
N GLY A 35 -0.94 -3.03 -8.61
CA GLY A 35 -0.87 -2.46 -9.96
C GLY A 35 -1.11 -0.95 -10.00
N TYR A 36 -1.13 -0.27 -8.86
CA TYR A 36 -1.23 1.18 -8.71
C TYR A 36 0.17 1.81 -8.78
N THR A 37 0.80 1.69 -9.96
CA THR A 37 2.17 2.15 -10.18
C THR A 37 2.30 3.66 -10.05
N THR A 38 1.31 4.43 -10.50
CA THR A 38 1.32 5.89 -10.39
C THR A 38 1.31 6.35 -8.94
N GLU A 39 0.44 5.76 -8.12
CA GLU A 39 0.27 6.11 -6.71
C GLU A 39 1.45 5.62 -5.87
N GLY A 40 1.97 4.43 -6.18
CA GLY A 40 3.22 3.93 -5.61
C GLY A 40 4.39 4.87 -5.91
N ILE A 41 4.51 5.37 -7.14
CA ILE A 41 5.55 6.34 -7.51
C ILE A 41 5.35 7.66 -6.76
N ILE A 42 4.12 8.15 -6.62
CA ILE A 42 3.82 9.37 -5.84
C ILE A 42 4.27 9.18 -4.39
N MET A 43 3.92 8.06 -3.75
CA MET A 43 4.38 7.76 -2.38
C MET A 43 5.90 7.72 -2.29
N LEU A 44 6.56 7.05 -3.23
CA LEU A 44 8.01 6.91 -3.25
C LEU A 44 8.72 8.26 -3.46
N VAL A 45 8.24 9.08 -4.40
CA VAL A 45 8.79 10.41 -4.66
C VAL A 45 8.54 11.33 -3.47
N VAL A 46 7.35 11.35 -2.89
CA VAL A 46 7.04 12.17 -1.70
C VAL A 46 7.89 11.74 -0.51
N SER A 47 8.12 10.45 -0.32
CA SER A 47 8.98 9.96 0.76
C SER A 47 10.46 10.26 0.52
N LEU A 48 10.96 10.11 -0.71
CA LEU A 48 12.34 10.45 -1.05
C LEU A 48 12.62 11.96 -1.01
N VAL A 49 11.75 12.76 -1.64
CA VAL A 49 11.84 14.23 -1.63
C VAL A 49 11.58 14.76 -0.22
N GLY A 50 10.61 14.19 0.49
CA GLY A 50 10.35 14.51 1.89
C GLY A 50 11.56 14.23 2.78
N MET A 51 12.18 13.06 2.65
CA MET A 51 13.40 12.72 3.39
C MET A 51 14.58 13.62 3.00
N ALA A 52 14.79 13.90 1.72
CA ALA A 52 15.85 14.79 1.23
C ALA A 52 15.66 16.24 1.70
N LEU A 53 14.42 16.76 1.66
CA LEU A 53 14.08 18.11 2.10
C LEU A 53 13.96 18.24 3.62
N SER A 54 13.65 17.17 4.35
CA SER A 54 13.70 17.13 5.81
C SER A 54 15.12 17.32 6.34
N CYS A 55 16.14 16.98 5.55
CA CYS A 55 17.53 17.30 5.88
C CYS A 55 17.86 18.79 5.69
N LEU A 56 17.12 19.50 4.82
CA LEU A 56 17.44 20.87 4.42
C LEU A 56 16.60 21.95 5.13
N VAL A 57 15.26 21.92 5.07
CA VAL A 57 14.40 23.03 5.59
C VAL A 57 12.94 22.63 5.90
N VAL A 58 12.40 21.53 5.35
CA VAL A 58 10.95 21.24 5.42
C VAL A 58 10.62 20.35 6.62
N PRO A 59 9.59 20.69 7.43
CA PRO A 59 9.24 19.87 8.58
C PRO A 59 8.80 18.48 8.10
N ALA A 60 9.28 17.43 8.78
CA ALA A 60 9.07 16.00 8.49
C ALA A 60 7.60 15.51 8.50
N VAL A 61 6.63 16.42 8.46
CA VAL A 61 5.20 16.14 8.55
C VAL A 61 4.69 15.34 7.35
N ALA A 62 5.18 15.63 6.14
CA ALA A 62 4.77 14.91 4.93
C ALA A 62 5.19 13.43 4.93
N PRO A 63 6.48 13.06 5.15
CA PRO A 63 6.86 11.65 5.20
C PRO A 63 6.23 10.90 6.38
N VAL A 64 6.02 11.56 7.52
CA VAL A 64 5.31 10.96 8.67
C VAL A 64 3.84 10.68 8.31
N ALA A 65 3.14 11.63 7.68
CA ALA A 65 1.76 11.42 7.24
C ALA A 65 1.65 10.26 6.23
N MET A 66 2.58 10.16 5.28
CA MET A 66 2.61 9.06 4.31
C MET A 66 2.89 7.71 4.96
N GLY A 67 3.76 7.66 5.98
CA GLY A 67 3.97 6.46 6.79
C GLY A 67 2.72 6.04 7.57
N VAL A 68 2.00 6.99 8.17
CA VAL A 68 0.73 6.71 8.85
C VAL A 68 -0.33 6.19 7.88
N ILE A 69 -0.46 6.79 6.69
CA ILE A 69 -1.39 6.32 5.67
C ILE A 69 -1.04 4.89 5.25
N GLY A 70 0.23 4.60 4.97
CA GLY A 70 0.68 3.25 4.60
C GLY A 70 0.42 2.21 5.70
N LEU A 71 0.64 2.57 6.97
CA LEU A 71 0.35 1.72 8.12
C LEU A 71 -1.16 1.44 8.23
N VAL A 72 -1.99 2.48 8.15
CA VAL A 72 -3.45 2.36 8.23
C VAL A 72 -3.99 1.54 7.06
N GLU A 73 -3.51 1.75 5.84
CA GLU A 73 -3.88 0.94 4.68
C GLU A 73 -3.44 -0.52 4.84
N GLY A 74 -2.23 -0.76 5.36
CA GLY A 74 -1.73 -2.10 5.63
C GLY A 74 -2.64 -2.87 6.60
N ILE A 75 -3.05 -2.23 7.70
CA ILE A 75 -4.01 -2.81 8.65
C ILE A 75 -5.37 -3.00 7.99
N LEU A 76 -5.86 -2.00 7.26
CA LEU A 76 -7.17 -2.03 6.59
C LEU A 76 -7.27 -3.15 5.54
N TYR A 77 -6.19 -3.45 4.83
CA TYR A 77 -6.14 -4.60 3.92
C TYR A 77 -6.22 -5.92 4.67
N LEU A 78 -5.55 -6.05 5.82
CA LEU A 78 -5.60 -7.27 6.63
C LEU A 78 -6.95 -7.48 7.34
N THR A 79 -7.66 -6.40 7.68
CA THR A 79 -8.96 -6.49 8.37
C THR A 79 -10.14 -6.70 7.42
N LYS A 80 -9.97 -6.47 6.11
CA LYS A 80 -11.01 -6.74 5.11
C LYS A 80 -11.13 -8.23 4.77
N THR A 81 -12.35 -8.64 4.39
CA THR A 81 -12.57 -9.97 3.82
C THR A 81 -11.95 -10.05 2.42
N ASP A 82 -11.63 -11.27 1.97
CA ASP A 82 -10.98 -11.48 0.67
C ASP A 82 -11.85 -10.95 -0.49
N GLU A 83 -13.17 -11.16 -0.39
CA GLU A 83 -14.17 -10.68 -1.34
C GLU A 83 -14.22 -9.15 -1.40
N GLU A 84 -14.27 -8.48 -0.25
CA GLU A 84 -14.28 -7.02 -0.19
C GLU A 84 -12.96 -6.42 -0.69
N PHE A 85 -11.84 -7.05 -0.35
CA PHE A 85 -10.52 -6.63 -0.82
C PHE A 85 -10.45 -6.71 -2.35
N TYR A 86 -10.88 -7.83 -2.93
CA TYR A 86 -10.93 -8.00 -4.36
C TYR A 86 -11.85 -6.97 -5.03
N ALA A 87 -13.09 -6.84 -4.54
CA ALA A 87 -14.07 -5.90 -5.10
C ALA A 87 -13.58 -4.45 -5.04
N THR A 88 -12.92 -4.05 -3.95
CA THR A 88 -12.52 -2.66 -3.71
C THR A 88 -11.19 -2.31 -4.39
N TYR A 89 -10.16 -3.15 -4.22
CA TYR A 89 -8.78 -2.82 -4.61
C TYR A 89 -8.28 -3.56 -5.85
N MET A 90 -8.91 -4.67 -6.25
CA MET A 90 -8.50 -5.36 -7.48
C MET A 90 -9.44 -5.00 -8.63
N ALA A 91 -10.75 -5.13 -8.43
CA ALA A 91 -11.77 -4.81 -9.43
C ALA A 91 -12.11 -3.31 -9.45
N GLY A 92 -12.37 -2.72 -8.28
CA GLY A 92 -12.77 -1.31 -8.13
C GLY A 92 -11.63 -0.31 -8.27
N LYS A 93 -10.38 -0.78 -8.31
CA LYS A 93 -9.17 0.04 -8.44
C LYS A 93 -9.12 1.26 -7.49
N LYS A 94 -9.60 1.09 -6.25
CA LYS A 94 -9.53 2.15 -5.24
C LYS A 94 -8.08 2.45 -4.85
N ALA A 95 -7.60 3.60 -5.31
CA ALA A 95 -6.21 4.03 -5.19
C ALA A 95 -5.79 4.38 -3.76
N TRP A 96 -6.69 4.87 -2.90
CA TRP A 96 -6.42 5.30 -1.52
C TRP A 96 -7.60 4.97 -0.62
N PHE A 97 -7.32 4.58 0.64
CA PHE A 97 -8.31 4.24 1.68
C PHE A 97 -9.47 3.43 1.13
#